data_AF-A0A8E0RZU0-F1
#
_entry.id   AF-A0A8E0RZU0-F1
#
_cell.length_a   1.000
_cell.length_b   1.000
_cell.length_c   1.000
_cell.angle_alpha   90.00
_cell.angle_beta   90.00
_cell.angle_gamma   90.00
#
_symmetry.space_group_name_H-M   'P 1'
#
loop_
_entity.id
_entity.type
_entity.pdbx_description
1 polymer ?
#
loop_
_entity_poly.entity_id
_entity_poly.type
_entity_poly.pdbx_seq_one_letter_code
_entity_poly.pdbx_strand_id
1 'polypeptide(L)'
;MSSLSSLSGVARIVLCGTSSITSVFVKSALIPNPKLRISGFWSAYGISDIEINGLRRFGGTFDDLLREPDCDFIFLCHPPQVQFKIIRTLHLRHSANNTGKIIKPPVVILIPPVSPCYDLGILLDCGVPIRIAMPLRRLAPVSLLANHINHSCSRKPLDSVRNASSLPSHWSLGAPRSFHARLSVTSSVAPGTYSWLCEPGAMGGGLINLYGAGLIDLAFILTGGLRLTSVNCVSRVFDWKLTGDPNCIRRTSAEDYVVITAELEPNDCDVYFGTGASVAVFCLSSELPPLHSGDASDPLEDFRLNIELVGSSGRFVIPEQGNQIKWTPVKPLHSRAGTTEASKITAVVPENNDLSLSIRSSPVNGLHNGDSHVPNDHCPVAKGALPSKLLDSDLGWQTNHSTPSVTITAVPCNTEVATLSTKAVSMESEPKIDSNTTHPLRLAWSHWLNQLASYFQSDRTKLNMDTLWATPEHWAYVQQVLIALEKSARLRSWVDVATGERV
;
A
#
# COMPACT_ATOMS: atom_id res chain seq x y z
N MET A 1 41.15 6.77 -27.80
CA MET A 1 39.73 6.40 -27.97
C MET A 1 39.53 5.01 -27.39
N SER A 2 38.96 4.91 -26.19
CA SER A 2 38.61 3.65 -25.54
C SER A 2 37.10 3.60 -25.40
N SER A 3 36.45 2.72 -26.15
CA SER A 3 35.03 2.45 -26.02
C SER A 3 34.77 1.74 -24.69
N LEU A 4 34.20 2.44 -23.71
CA LEU A 4 33.56 1.75 -22.59
C LEU A 4 32.40 0.94 -23.16
N SER A 5 32.51 -0.38 -23.04
CA SER A 5 31.41 -1.29 -23.28
C SER A 5 30.25 -0.94 -22.34
N SER A 6 29.07 -0.73 -22.90
CA SER A 6 27.85 -0.58 -22.13
C SER A 6 27.58 -1.87 -21.35
N LEU A 7 27.76 -1.84 -20.03
CA LEU A 7 27.26 -2.88 -19.13
C LEU A 7 25.73 -2.86 -19.15
N SER A 8 25.14 -3.60 -20.09
CA SER A 8 23.70 -3.78 -20.21
C SER A 8 23.19 -4.60 -19.02
N GLY A 9 22.36 -3.99 -18.17
CA GLY A 9 21.60 -4.70 -17.13
C GLY A 9 21.67 -4.15 -15.70
N VAL A 10 22.45 -3.08 -15.43
CA VAL A 10 22.51 -2.47 -14.09
C VAL A 10 22.04 -1.01 -14.17
N ALA A 11 20.93 -0.70 -13.48
CA ALA A 11 20.38 0.65 -13.44
C ALA A 11 21.22 1.57 -12.55
N ARG A 12 21.48 2.80 -13.04
CA ARG A 12 22.31 3.81 -12.37
C ARG A 12 21.46 4.84 -11.64
N ILE A 13 21.68 4.94 -10.34
CA ILE A 13 20.89 5.76 -9.41
C ILE A 13 21.75 6.91 -8.88
N VAL A 14 21.22 8.13 -8.90
CA VAL A 14 21.75 9.23 -8.08
C VAL A 14 20.89 9.41 -6.85
N LEU A 15 21.52 9.39 -5.68
CA LEU A 15 20.86 9.66 -4.41
C LEU A 15 20.79 11.18 -4.17
N CYS A 16 19.62 11.71 -3.86
CA CYS A 16 19.41 13.14 -3.59
C CYS A 16 19.01 13.36 -2.13
N GLY A 17 20.00 13.75 -1.32
CA GLY A 17 19.87 13.95 0.11
C GLY A 17 19.60 12.67 0.91
N THR A 18 19.48 12.85 2.22
CA THR A 18 19.00 11.85 3.17
C THR A 18 18.20 12.55 4.27
N SER A 19 17.49 11.76 5.06
CA SER A 19 16.80 12.14 6.30
C SER A 19 16.94 11.00 7.32
N SER A 20 16.54 11.20 8.57
CA SER A 20 16.52 10.13 9.58
C SER A 20 15.63 8.94 9.22
N ILE A 21 14.59 9.13 8.39
CA ILE A 21 13.70 8.06 7.92
C ILE A 21 14.30 7.35 6.70
N THR A 22 14.77 8.12 5.72
CA THR A 22 15.24 7.59 4.43
C THR A 22 16.67 7.05 4.51
N SER A 23 17.48 7.45 5.49
CA SER A 23 18.83 6.90 5.70
C SER A 23 18.78 5.39 5.96
N VAL A 24 17.75 4.89 6.64
CA VAL A 24 17.58 3.45 6.88
C VAL A 24 17.27 2.71 5.58
N PHE A 25 16.38 3.24 4.73
CA PHE A 25 16.17 2.69 3.39
C PHE A 25 17.49 2.62 2.59
N VAL A 26 18.30 3.69 2.64
CA VAL A 26 19.59 3.76 1.96
C VAL A 26 20.56 2.70 2.49
N LYS A 27 20.75 2.62 3.81
CA LYS A 27 21.70 1.68 4.46
C LYS A 27 21.25 0.22 4.39
N SER A 28 19.98 -0.05 4.70
CA SER A 28 19.48 -1.40 4.96
C SER A 28 18.92 -2.10 3.71
N ALA A 29 18.56 -1.35 2.64
CA ALA A 29 17.99 -1.90 1.42
C ALA A 29 18.68 -1.45 0.11
N LEU A 30 19.09 -0.18 -0.03
CA LEU A 30 19.67 0.32 -1.28
C LEU A 30 21.15 -0.07 -1.46
N ILE A 31 22.02 0.30 -0.52
CA ILE A 31 23.45 0.01 -0.56
C ILE A 31 23.75 -1.50 -0.69
N PRO A 32 23.02 -2.41 -0.01
CA PRO A 32 23.27 -3.86 -0.14
C PRO A 32 22.73 -4.49 -1.44
N ASN A 33 22.05 -3.74 -2.33
CA ASN A 33 21.40 -4.33 -3.51
C ASN A 33 22.38 -4.47 -4.69
N PRO A 34 22.76 -5.70 -5.11
CA PRO A 34 23.76 -5.89 -6.17
C PRO A 34 23.23 -5.60 -7.59
N LYS A 35 21.91 -5.43 -7.78
CA LYS A 35 21.30 -5.18 -9.09
C LYS A 35 21.23 -3.69 -9.46
N LEU A 36 21.56 -2.81 -8.52
CA LEU A 36 21.44 -1.36 -8.66
C LEU A 36 22.80 -0.72 -8.34
N ARG A 37 23.23 0.23 -9.16
CA ARG A 37 24.50 0.95 -8.95
C ARG A 37 24.24 2.39 -8.58
N ILE A 38 24.60 2.79 -7.37
CA ILE A 38 24.59 4.20 -6.99
C ILE A 38 25.77 4.87 -7.71
N SER A 39 25.50 5.78 -8.65
CA SER A 39 26.52 6.47 -9.44
C SER A 39 27.08 7.71 -8.75
N GLY A 40 26.34 8.26 -7.78
CA GLY A 40 26.79 9.36 -6.93
C GLY A 40 25.68 9.94 -6.06
N PHE A 41 25.99 11.07 -5.43
CA PHE A 41 25.14 11.79 -4.49
C PHE A 41 25.03 13.28 -4.85
N TRP A 42 23.85 13.86 -4.66
CA TRP A 42 23.60 15.30 -4.75
C TRP A 42 22.84 15.76 -3.50
N SER A 43 23.02 17.01 -3.08
CA SER A 43 22.22 17.61 -2.01
C SER A 43 22.14 19.12 -2.17
N ALA A 44 20.93 19.66 -2.00
CA ALA A 44 20.67 21.10 -2.00
C ALA A 44 21.28 21.84 -0.78
N TYR A 45 21.59 21.08 0.28
CA TYR A 45 22.14 21.59 1.54
C TYR A 45 23.44 20.83 1.86
N GLY A 46 24.44 21.52 2.40
CA GLY A 46 25.68 20.87 2.85
C GLY A 46 25.43 19.96 4.05
N ILE A 47 25.12 18.68 3.79
CA ILE A 47 25.02 17.62 4.80
C ILE A 47 26.43 17.05 5.00
N SER A 48 26.75 16.62 6.22
CA SER A 48 28.02 15.96 6.53
C SER A 48 28.17 14.65 5.76
N ASP A 49 29.12 14.60 4.82
CA ASP A 49 29.35 13.49 3.85
C ASP A 49 29.79 12.14 4.48
N ILE A 50 29.62 11.95 5.79
CA ILE A 50 30.23 10.87 6.59
C ILE A 50 29.65 9.48 6.27
N GLU A 51 28.36 9.40 5.90
CA GLU A 51 27.66 8.11 5.75
C GLU A 51 27.76 7.48 4.34
N ILE A 52 28.32 8.20 3.37
CA ILE A 52 28.34 7.79 1.95
C ILE A 52 29.77 7.92 1.39
N ASN A 53 30.74 7.40 2.14
CA ASN A 53 32.14 7.41 1.76
C ASN A 53 32.38 6.71 0.41
N GLY A 54 33.05 7.41 -0.51
CA GLY A 54 33.49 6.87 -1.80
C GLY A 54 32.55 7.09 -3.00
N LEU A 55 31.35 7.67 -2.82
CA LEU A 55 30.51 8.05 -3.96
C LEU A 55 30.88 9.42 -4.55
N ARG A 56 30.75 9.57 -5.88
CA ARG A 56 30.93 10.85 -6.58
C ARG A 56 29.88 11.86 -6.10
N ARG A 57 30.31 13.01 -5.59
CA ARG A 57 29.41 14.14 -5.31
C ARG A 57 29.17 14.94 -6.59
N PHE A 58 27.90 15.12 -6.97
CA PHE A 58 27.49 16.01 -8.05
C PHE A 58 27.38 17.44 -7.52
N GLY A 59 28.05 18.38 -8.19
CA GLY A 59 27.90 19.82 -7.95
C GLY A 59 26.79 20.43 -8.82
N GLY A 60 26.51 21.72 -8.62
CA GLY A 60 25.53 22.46 -9.43
C GLY A 60 24.09 22.32 -8.95
N THR A 61 23.17 22.75 -9.81
CA THR A 61 21.73 22.77 -9.53
C THR A 61 21.07 21.42 -9.84
N PHE A 62 19.83 21.21 -9.40
CA PHE A 62 19.09 19.99 -9.73
C PHE A 62 18.79 19.86 -11.23
N ASP A 63 18.70 20.97 -11.98
CA ASP A 63 18.56 20.93 -13.45
C ASP A 63 19.82 20.41 -14.15
N ASP A 64 21.00 20.63 -13.56
CA ASP A 64 22.25 20.09 -14.08
C ASP A 64 22.29 18.57 -13.87
N LEU A 65 21.78 18.09 -12.73
CA LEU A 65 21.61 16.66 -12.47
C LEU A 65 20.61 15.98 -13.43
N LEU A 66 19.52 16.66 -13.81
CA LEU A 66 18.57 16.14 -14.81
C LEU A 66 19.18 15.99 -16.22
N ARG A 67 20.34 16.59 -16.48
CA ARG A 67 21.08 16.52 -17.75
C ARG A 67 22.24 15.53 -17.71
N GLU A 68 22.55 14.91 -16.57
CA GLU A 68 23.62 13.91 -16.47
C GLU A 68 23.28 12.67 -17.33
N PRO A 69 24.08 12.37 -18.38
CA PRO A 69 23.74 11.34 -19.38
C PRO A 69 23.76 9.91 -18.80
N ASP A 70 24.45 9.73 -17.67
CA ASP A 70 24.67 8.45 -17.00
C ASP A 70 23.71 8.20 -15.83
N CYS A 71 22.61 8.97 -15.73
CA CYS A 71 21.55 8.76 -14.75
C CYS A 71 20.34 8.03 -15.39
N ASP A 72 19.87 6.96 -14.73
CA ASP A 72 18.61 6.27 -15.05
C ASP A 72 17.50 6.71 -14.09
N PHE A 73 17.81 6.76 -12.79
CA PHE A 73 16.89 7.13 -11.72
C PHE A 73 17.51 8.16 -10.75
N ILE A 74 16.70 9.11 -10.29
CA ILE A 74 17.05 10.03 -9.20
C ILE A 74 16.17 9.70 -8.00
N PHE A 75 16.75 9.33 -6.87
CA PHE A 75 16.00 9.05 -5.63
C PHE A 75 16.01 10.29 -4.73
N LEU A 76 14.86 10.96 -4.63
CA LEU A 76 14.66 12.08 -3.70
C LEU A 76 14.41 11.53 -2.30
N CYS A 77 15.46 11.53 -1.46
CA CYS A 77 15.48 11.01 -0.10
C CYS A 77 15.56 12.12 0.97
N HIS A 78 15.45 13.39 0.59
CA HIS A 78 15.32 14.51 1.54
C HIS A 78 14.03 14.46 2.38
N PRO A 79 13.90 15.27 3.45
CA PRO A 79 12.63 15.51 4.13
C PRO A 79 11.54 16.09 3.19
N PRO A 80 10.23 15.86 3.45
CA PRO A 80 9.14 16.17 2.51
C PRO A 80 9.07 17.62 2.04
N GLN A 81 9.30 18.58 2.94
CA GLN A 81 9.34 20.02 2.65
C GLN A 81 10.50 20.42 1.73
N VAL A 82 11.63 19.71 1.79
CA VAL A 82 12.77 19.92 0.89
C VAL A 82 12.52 19.29 -0.47
N GLN A 83 12.01 18.06 -0.49
CA GLN A 83 11.61 17.41 -1.74
C GLN A 83 10.57 18.28 -2.50
N PHE A 84 9.55 18.82 -1.80
CA PHE A 84 8.54 19.72 -2.39
C PHE A 84 9.17 20.99 -2.97
N LYS A 85 10.13 21.61 -2.26
CA LYS A 85 10.86 22.80 -2.75
C LYS A 85 11.62 22.51 -4.05
N ILE A 86 12.24 21.32 -4.18
CA ILE A 86 12.94 20.90 -5.41
C ILE A 86 11.93 20.76 -6.56
N ILE A 87 10.87 19.98 -6.35
CA ILE A 87 9.84 19.71 -7.37
C ILE A 87 9.10 20.98 -7.81
N ARG A 88 8.75 21.88 -6.87
CA ARG A 88 8.17 23.20 -7.20
C ARG A 88 9.13 24.09 -8.01
N THR A 89 10.43 24.04 -7.72
CA THR A 89 11.44 24.81 -8.48
C THR A 89 11.54 24.32 -9.93
N LEU A 90 11.43 23.01 -10.15
CA LEU A 90 11.39 22.42 -11.51
C LEU A 90 10.18 22.90 -12.31
N HIS A 91 8.98 22.80 -11.74
CA HIS A 91 7.76 23.23 -12.41
C HIS A 91 7.80 24.72 -12.80
N LEU A 92 8.22 25.60 -11.86
CA LEU A 92 8.37 27.03 -12.14
C LEU A 92 9.40 27.31 -13.25
N ARG A 93 10.50 26.56 -13.32
CA ARG A 93 11.51 26.70 -14.38
C ARG A 93 11.01 26.16 -15.72
N HIS A 94 10.31 25.02 -15.74
CA HIS A 94 9.70 24.46 -16.94
C HIS A 94 8.65 25.43 -17.54
N SER A 95 7.81 26.04 -16.70
CA SER A 95 6.84 27.05 -17.13
C SER A 95 7.48 28.36 -17.62
N ALA A 96 8.70 28.69 -17.18
CA ALA A 96 9.38 29.93 -17.56
C ALA A 96 10.30 29.78 -18.79
N ASN A 97 10.88 28.60 -18.99
CA ASN A 97 11.87 28.33 -20.02
C ASN A 97 11.39 27.29 -21.04
N ASN A 98 11.00 27.77 -22.23
CA ASN A 98 10.71 26.94 -23.39
C ASN A 98 11.98 26.32 -24.04
N THR A 99 13.10 26.28 -23.32
CA THR A 99 14.45 26.09 -23.87
C THR A 99 15.04 24.72 -23.54
N GLY A 100 15.07 23.85 -24.56
CA GLY A 100 15.80 22.58 -24.53
C GLY A 100 15.00 21.42 -23.94
N LYS A 101 14.19 20.75 -24.77
CA LYS A 101 13.61 19.44 -24.41
C LYS A 101 14.73 18.46 -24.07
N ILE A 102 14.77 17.99 -22.83
CA ILE A 102 15.66 16.90 -22.43
C ILE A 102 15.20 15.67 -23.19
N ILE A 103 16.05 15.13 -24.07
CA ILE A 103 15.65 14.09 -25.05
C ILE A 103 15.27 12.79 -24.33
N LYS A 104 15.90 12.49 -23.17
CA LYS A 104 15.57 11.38 -22.27
C LYS A 104 15.91 11.73 -20.81
N PRO A 105 15.03 12.43 -20.06
CA PRO A 105 15.29 12.73 -18.65
C PRO A 105 15.35 11.44 -17.80
N PRO A 106 16.08 11.44 -16.67
CA PRO A 106 16.01 10.36 -15.68
C PRO A 106 14.64 10.36 -14.99
N VAL A 107 14.23 9.21 -14.45
CA VAL A 107 12.98 9.09 -13.68
C VAL A 107 13.25 9.55 -12.24
N VAL A 108 12.52 10.57 -11.80
CA VAL A 108 12.63 11.12 -10.45
C VAL A 108 11.67 10.36 -9.54
N ILE A 109 12.19 9.68 -8.54
CA ILE A 109 11.42 8.88 -7.59
C ILE A 109 11.45 9.56 -6.23
N LEU A 110 10.27 9.99 -5.78
CA LEU A 110 10.02 10.45 -4.42
C LEU A 110 9.97 9.23 -3.50
N ILE A 111 10.90 9.17 -2.54
CA ILE A 111 10.96 8.14 -1.51
C ILE A 111 10.16 8.64 -0.29
N PRO A 112 9.16 7.88 0.21
CA PRO A 112 8.40 8.27 1.38
C PRO A 112 9.27 8.59 2.61
N PRO A 113 8.85 9.54 3.48
CA PRO A 113 7.57 10.25 3.44
C PRO A 113 7.44 11.26 2.29
N VAL A 114 6.21 11.43 1.79
CA VAL A 114 5.84 12.45 0.80
C VAL A 114 4.69 13.26 1.40
N SER A 115 4.82 14.58 1.39
CA SER A 115 3.83 15.48 2.02
C SER A 115 2.47 15.42 1.28
N PRO A 116 1.33 15.63 1.97
CA PRO A 116 0.05 15.87 1.31
C PRO A 116 0.00 17.21 0.56
N CYS A 117 0.97 18.10 0.72
CA CYS A 117 1.00 19.42 0.06
C CYS A 117 1.51 19.42 -1.39
N TYR A 118 1.83 18.26 -1.98
CA TYR A 118 2.25 18.15 -3.37
C TYR A 118 1.09 18.27 -4.33
N ASP A 119 0.85 19.45 -4.89
CA ASP A 119 -0.11 19.63 -5.98
C ASP A 119 0.16 18.65 -7.14
N LEU A 120 -0.87 17.90 -7.53
CA LEU A 120 -0.87 16.96 -8.65
C LEU A 120 -0.44 17.63 -9.96
N GLY A 121 -0.86 18.87 -10.22
CA GLY A 121 -0.50 19.60 -11.43
C GLY A 121 1.02 19.77 -11.55
N ILE A 122 1.70 20.02 -10.43
CA ILE A 122 3.16 20.09 -10.38
C ILE A 122 3.80 18.74 -10.79
N LEU A 123 3.25 17.60 -10.36
CA LEU A 123 3.78 16.28 -10.70
C LEU A 123 3.58 15.91 -12.18
N LEU A 124 2.50 16.38 -12.81
CA LEU A 124 2.17 16.12 -14.20
C LEU A 124 2.91 17.07 -15.17
N ASP A 125 2.99 18.35 -14.84
CA ASP A 125 3.42 19.40 -15.77
C ASP A 125 4.94 19.69 -15.75
N CYS A 126 5.73 18.98 -14.94
CA CYS A 126 7.19 19.19 -14.84
C CYS A 126 7.99 18.82 -16.10
N GLY A 127 7.41 18.12 -17.09
CA GLY A 127 8.13 17.57 -18.25
C GLY A 127 9.14 16.45 -17.93
N VAL A 128 9.38 16.17 -16.65
CA VAL A 128 10.21 15.11 -16.10
C VAL A 128 9.32 14.02 -15.51
N PRO A 129 9.56 12.72 -15.78
CA PRO A 129 8.76 11.65 -15.19
C PRO A 129 9.02 11.52 -13.68
N ILE A 130 8.17 12.15 -12.88
CA ILE A 130 8.16 12.03 -11.41
C ILE A 130 7.26 10.85 -11.00
N ARG A 131 7.68 10.04 -10.03
CA ARG A 131 6.95 8.89 -9.48
C ARG A 131 7.08 8.85 -7.95
N ILE A 132 6.11 8.23 -7.28
CA ILE A 132 6.11 8.06 -5.82
C ILE A 132 6.20 6.58 -5.49
N ALA A 133 7.25 6.18 -4.77
CA ALA A 133 7.47 4.78 -4.43
C ALA A 133 6.44 4.28 -3.40
N MET A 134 5.77 3.17 -3.71
CA MET A 134 4.82 2.50 -2.81
C MET A 134 5.38 1.14 -2.38
N PRO A 135 6.32 1.10 -1.41
CA PRO A 135 7.01 -0.14 -1.02
C PRO A 135 6.08 -1.17 -0.40
N LEU A 136 5.02 -0.76 0.31
CA LEU A 136 4.12 -1.69 1.01
C LEU A 136 3.38 -2.65 0.07
N ARG A 137 3.18 -2.29 -1.21
CA ARG A 137 2.69 -3.19 -2.27
C ARG A 137 3.54 -4.45 -2.41
N ARG A 138 4.80 -4.42 -1.96
CA ARG A 138 5.80 -5.50 -2.06
C ARG A 138 6.10 -6.22 -0.75
N LEU A 139 5.28 -6.00 0.28
CA LEU A 139 5.13 -7.01 1.33
C LEU A 139 4.64 -8.30 0.68
N ALA A 140 5.38 -9.40 0.82
CA ALA A 140 5.07 -10.67 0.18
C ALA A 140 3.61 -11.14 0.35
N PRO A 141 2.99 -11.12 1.56
CA PRO A 141 1.59 -11.52 1.71
C PRO A 141 0.61 -10.56 1.04
N VAL A 142 0.90 -9.25 1.04
CA VAL A 142 0.07 -8.24 0.34
C VAL A 142 0.09 -8.49 -1.16
N SER A 143 1.28 -8.62 -1.77
CA SER A 143 1.39 -8.80 -3.22
C SER A 143 0.73 -10.10 -3.70
N LEU A 144 0.79 -11.16 -2.90
CA LEU A 144 0.12 -12.43 -3.21
C LEU A 144 -1.40 -12.32 -3.05
N LEU A 145 -1.88 -11.70 -1.98
CA LEU A 145 -3.32 -11.54 -1.72
C LEU A 145 -3.97 -10.63 -2.77
N ALA A 146 -3.35 -9.50 -3.11
CA ALA A 146 -3.82 -8.58 -4.16
C ALA A 146 -3.93 -9.29 -5.52
N ASN A 147 -2.89 -10.02 -5.94
CA ASN A 147 -2.93 -10.82 -7.18
C ASN A 147 -4.05 -11.86 -7.14
N HIS A 148 -4.22 -12.57 -6.02
CA HIS A 148 -5.24 -13.60 -5.85
C HIS A 148 -6.67 -13.04 -5.90
N ILE A 149 -6.92 -11.88 -5.28
CA ILE A 149 -8.22 -11.18 -5.35
C ILE A 149 -8.49 -10.73 -6.80
N ASN A 150 -7.52 -10.09 -7.46
CA ASN A 150 -7.66 -9.64 -8.85
C ASN A 150 -7.96 -10.79 -9.83
N HIS A 151 -7.30 -11.94 -9.67
CA HIS A 151 -7.60 -13.15 -10.47
C HIS A 151 -8.95 -13.78 -10.14
N SER A 152 -9.44 -13.64 -8.91
CA SER A 152 -10.75 -14.17 -8.51
C SER A 152 -11.91 -13.35 -9.09
N CYS A 153 -11.73 -12.04 -9.23
CA CYS A 153 -12.72 -11.13 -9.82
C CYS A 153 -12.77 -11.20 -11.36
N SER A 154 -11.64 -11.42 -12.03
CA SER A 154 -11.51 -11.31 -13.51
C SER A 154 -11.96 -12.55 -14.32
N ARG A 155 -12.90 -13.35 -13.80
CA ARG A 155 -13.34 -14.61 -14.44
C ARG A 155 -14.04 -14.41 -15.80
N LYS A 156 -13.25 -14.40 -16.88
CA LYS A 156 -13.70 -14.93 -18.18
C LYS A 156 -13.89 -16.45 -18.03
N PRO A 157 -15.06 -17.02 -18.35
CA PRO A 157 -15.28 -18.45 -18.24
C PRO A 157 -14.63 -19.16 -19.44
N LEU A 158 -13.43 -19.75 -19.26
CA LEU A 158 -12.98 -21.04 -19.84
C LEU A 158 -11.47 -21.31 -19.70
N ASP A 159 -10.61 -20.31 -19.43
CA ASP A 159 -9.13 -20.50 -19.36
C ASP A 159 -8.62 -21.05 -18.01
N SER A 160 -9.20 -22.16 -17.55
CA SER A 160 -8.84 -22.79 -16.27
C SER A 160 -7.75 -23.85 -16.39
N VAL A 161 -6.47 -23.45 -16.43
CA VAL A 161 -5.33 -24.39 -16.22
C VAL A 161 -4.22 -23.84 -15.31
N ARG A 162 -4.05 -22.52 -15.17
CA ARG A 162 -3.01 -21.93 -14.30
C ARG A 162 -3.56 -20.83 -13.41
N ASN A 163 -3.89 -21.17 -12.16
CA ASN A 163 -3.98 -20.17 -11.09
C ASN A 163 -2.60 -19.53 -10.92
N ALA A 164 -2.45 -18.27 -11.35
CA ALA A 164 -1.21 -17.53 -11.16
C ALA A 164 -0.97 -17.15 -9.68
N SER A 165 -2.02 -17.14 -8.85
CA SER A 165 -1.88 -17.09 -7.40
C SER A 165 -1.42 -18.43 -6.86
N SER A 166 -0.33 -18.45 -6.09
CA SER A 166 0.13 -19.60 -5.29
C SER A 166 -0.76 -19.88 -4.05
N LEU A 167 -1.93 -19.24 -3.96
CA LEU A 167 -2.96 -19.45 -2.94
C LEU A 167 -4.09 -20.36 -3.48
N PRO A 168 -4.78 -21.13 -2.62
CA PRO A 168 -5.85 -22.03 -3.05
C PRO A 168 -7.01 -21.32 -3.75
N SER A 169 -7.55 -21.89 -4.82
CA SER A 169 -8.66 -21.29 -5.60
C SER A 169 -10.02 -21.27 -4.90
N HIS A 170 -10.17 -21.97 -3.77
CA HIS A 170 -11.37 -21.90 -2.93
C HIS A 170 -11.30 -20.79 -1.90
N TRP A 171 -10.12 -20.21 -1.67
CA TRP A 171 -10.00 -18.98 -0.90
C TRP A 171 -10.70 -17.88 -1.68
N SER A 172 -11.74 -17.31 -1.08
CA SER A 172 -12.56 -16.28 -1.71
C SER A 172 -12.92 -15.23 -0.69
N LEU A 173 -12.82 -13.96 -1.09
CA LEU A 173 -13.32 -12.82 -0.33
C LEU A 173 -14.84 -12.66 -0.53
N GLY A 174 -15.30 -12.83 -1.77
CA GLY A 174 -16.57 -12.26 -2.24
C GLY A 174 -16.49 -10.72 -2.32
N ALA A 175 -17.64 -10.04 -2.29
CA ALA A 175 -17.69 -8.59 -2.15
C ALA A 175 -17.00 -8.14 -0.83
N PRO A 176 -16.04 -7.20 -0.87
CA PRO A 176 -15.44 -6.61 0.33
C PRO A 176 -16.49 -5.97 1.25
N ARG A 177 -16.29 -6.08 2.56
CA ARG A 177 -17.19 -5.57 3.61
C ARG A 177 -16.46 -4.66 4.59
N SER A 178 -15.27 -5.07 5.03
CA SER A 178 -14.42 -4.19 5.81
C SER A 178 -12.94 -4.44 5.57
N PHE A 179 -12.17 -3.35 5.72
CA PHE A 179 -10.72 -3.36 5.73
C PHE A 179 -10.23 -2.81 7.08
N HIS A 180 -9.36 -3.54 7.76
CA HIS A 180 -8.78 -3.14 9.03
C HIS A 180 -7.25 -3.21 8.94
N ALA A 181 -6.57 -2.10 9.20
CA ALA A 181 -5.11 -2.07 9.30
C ALA A 181 -4.69 -1.56 10.68
N ARG A 182 -3.86 -2.32 11.38
CA ARG A 182 -3.19 -1.88 12.60
C ARG A 182 -1.69 -1.82 12.36
N LEU A 183 -1.13 -0.62 12.49
CA LEU A 183 0.30 -0.35 12.37
C LEU A 183 0.84 0.10 13.73
N SER A 184 1.85 -0.61 14.24
CA SER A 184 2.69 -0.14 15.35
C SER A 184 4.12 0.04 14.85
N VAL A 185 4.79 1.10 15.30
CA VAL A 185 6.18 1.46 14.97
C VAL A 185 6.84 2.12 16.18
N THR A 186 8.17 2.11 16.26
CA THR A 186 8.89 2.90 17.27
C THR A 186 9.10 4.34 16.79
N SER A 187 9.04 5.31 17.71
CA SER A 187 9.19 6.74 17.40
C SER A 187 10.57 7.04 16.79
N SER A 188 10.58 7.56 15.56
CA SER A 188 11.79 8.07 14.89
C SER A 188 12.23 9.47 15.40
N VAL A 189 11.48 10.09 16.32
CA VAL A 189 11.90 11.32 17.01
C VAL A 189 12.84 10.96 18.14
N ALA A 190 14.08 11.46 18.07
CA ALA A 190 15.07 11.28 19.14
C ALA A 190 14.67 12.09 20.40
N PRO A 191 14.74 11.50 21.61
CA PRO A 191 14.43 12.20 22.86
C PRO A 191 15.23 13.49 23.03
N GLY A 192 14.59 14.55 23.51
CA GLY A 192 15.20 15.86 23.76
C GLY A 192 15.59 16.65 22.51
N THR A 193 15.40 16.13 21.29
CA THR A 193 15.83 16.78 20.05
C THR A 193 14.64 17.19 19.18
N TYR A 194 14.46 18.50 18.99
CA TYR A 194 13.44 19.02 18.07
C TYR A 194 13.86 18.84 16.61
N SER A 195 12.98 18.27 15.78
CA SER A 195 13.23 18.10 14.34
C SER A 195 11.94 18.26 13.53
N TRP A 196 12.02 18.21 12.21
CA TRP A 196 10.85 18.27 11.31
C TRP A 196 9.83 17.13 11.56
N LEU A 197 10.27 16.02 12.16
CA LEU A 197 9.39 14.91 12.57
C LEU A 197 8.42 15.30 13.70
N CYS A 198 8.67 16.41 14.41
CA CYS A 198 7.82 16.92 15.48
C CYS A 198 6.61 17.73 15.00
N GLU A 199 6.51 18.03 13.69
CA GLU A 199 5.46 18.87 13.10
C GLU A 199 4.72 18.12 11.96
N PRO A 200 3.37 18.13 11.93
CA PRO A 200 2.57 17.45 10.91
C PRO A 200 2.41 18.32 9.64
N GLY A 201 1.48 17.93 8.75
CA GLY A 201 1.15 18.66 7.53
C GLY A 201 2.35 18.88 6.60
N ALA A 202 2.66 20.14 6.29
CA ALA A 202 3.70 20.52 5.33
C ALA A 202 5.13 20.10 5.74
N MET A 203 5.40 19.96 7.05
CA MET A 203 6.71 19.50 7.55
C MET A 203 6.87 17.98 7.41
N GLY A 204 5.77 17.23 7.35
CA GLY A 204 5.78 15.81 7.03
C GLY A 204 6.11 14.86 8.18
N GLY A 205 6.18 15.33 9.43
CA GLY A 205 6.19 14.49 10.62
C GLY A 205 4.82 13.88 10.94
N GLY A 206 4.77 12.98 11.91
CA GLY A 206 3.53 12.30 12.34
C GLY A 206 3.21 11.04 11.54
N LEU A 207 2.49 10.11 12.17
CA LEU A 207 2.16 8.79 11.61
C LEU A 207 1.35 8.86 10.29
N ILE A 208 0.49 9.86 10.13
CA ILE A 208 -0.33 10.05 8.91
C ILE A 208 0.58 10.37 7.72
N ASN A 209 1.55 11.28 7.89
CA ASN A 209 2.50 11.65 6.84
C ASN A 209 3.54 10.54 6.55
N LEU A 210 3.97 9.82 7.59
CA LEU A 210 4.97 8.75 7.45
C LEU A 210 4.39 7.50 6.78
N TYR A 211 3.16 7.11 7.11
CA TYR A 211 2.60 5.80 6.73
C TYR A 211 1.21 5.85 6.11
N GLY A 212 0.43 6.92 6.31
CA GLY A 212 -0.97 7.03 5.86
C GLY A 212 -1.12 6.79 4.36
N ALA A 213 -0.26 7.41 3.54
CA ALA A 213 -0.25 7.20 2.08
C ALA A 213 -0.14 5.71 1.69
N GLY A 214 0.75 4.98 2.35
CA GLY A 214 0.95 3.56 2.11
C GLY A 214 -0.23 2.71 2.61
N LEU A 215 -0.85 3.06 3.73
CA LEU A 215 -2.03 2.33 4.23
C LEU A 215 -3.28 2.56 3.38
N ILE A 216 -3.51 3.78 2.89
CA ILE A 216 -4.59 4.11 1.95
C ILE A 216 -4.40 3.34 0.64
N ASP A 217 -3.16 3.26 0.15
CA ASP A 217 -2.78 2.45 -1.01
C ASP A 217 -3.05 0.95 -0.79
N LEU A 218 -2.68 0.40 0.37
CA LEU A 218 -2.96 -0.99 0.74
C LEU A 218 -4.46 -1.28 0.81
N ALA A 219 -5.27 -0.37 1.37
CA ALA A 219 -6.71 -0.51 1.41
C ALA A 219 -7.27 -0.61 -0.01
N PHE A 220 -6.94 0.35 -0.88
CA PHE A 220 -7.40 0.40 -2.26
C PHE A 220 -7.07 -0.87 -3.06
N ILE A 221 -5.83 -1.37 -3.01
CA ILE A 221 -5.46 -2.56 -3.80
C ILE A 221 -6.06 -3.86 -3.23
N LEU A 222 -6.31 -3.94 -1.92
CA LEU A 222 -6.85 -5.16 -1.29
C LEU A 222 -8.38 -5.20 -1.28
N THR A 223 -9.07 -4.05 -1.37
CA THR A 223 -10.52 -3.98 -1.64
C THR A 223 -10.87 -4.14 -3.12
N GLY A 224 -9.89 -4.33 -4.01
CA GLY A 224 -10.12 -4.44 -5.45
C GLY A 224 -10.42 -3.11 -6.15
N GLY A 225 -10.00 -1.99 -5.56
CA GLY A 225 -10.12 -0.64 -6.14
C GLY A 225 -11.16 0.27 -5.50
N LEU A 226 -11.81 -0.13 -4.40
CA LEU A 226 -12.77 0.75 -3.71
C LEU A 226 -12.02 1.91 -3.04
N ARG A 227 -12.44 3.15 -3.34
CA ARG A 227 -11.90 4.37 -2.72
C ARG A 227 -12.60 4.69 -1.41
N LEU A 228 -11.96 5.52 -0.59
CA LEU A 228 -12.55 6.09 0.62
C LEU A 228 -13.39 7.31 0.22
N THR A 229 -14.67 7.32 0.59
CA THR A 229 -15.62 8.40 0.25
C THR A 229 -15.73 9.43 1.36
N SER A 230 -15.79 8.98 2.61
CA SER A 230 -15.84 9.83 3.80
C SER A 230 -14.85 9.32 4.85
N VAL A 231 -14.27 10.23 5.64
CA VAL A 231 -13.30 9.90 6.68
C VAL A 231 -13.57 10.65 7.98
N ASN A 232 -13.38 9.98 9.10
CA ASN A 232 -13.29 10.56 10.44
C ASN A 232 -11.97 10.13 11.10
N CYS A 233 -11.20 11.10 11.60
CA CYS A 233 -9.85 10.91 12.12
C CYS A 233 -9.75 11.44 13.56
N VAL A 234 -9.31 10.58 14.48
CA VAL A 234 -8.99 10.94 15.87
C VAL A 234 -7.49 10.75 16.07
N SER A 235 -6.75 11.85 16.19
CA SER A 235 -5.33 11.85 16.50
C SER A 235 -5.03 12.27 17.95
N ARG A 236 -3.90 11.80 18.48
CA ARG A 236 -3.35 12.21 19.78
C ARG A 236 -1.83 12.39 19.66
N VAL A 237 -1.32 13.34 20.43
CA VAL A 237 0.11 13.60 20.63
C VAL A 237 0.41 13.32 22.11
N PHE A 238 1.51 12.66 22.40
CA PHE A 238 1.99 12.42 23.76
C PHE A 238 3.30 13.21 23.95
N ASP A 239 3.29 14.24 24.81
CA ASP A 239 4.40 15.18 24.96
C ASP A 239 5.55 14.63 25.84
N TRP A 240 5.96 13.38 25.62
CA TRP A 240 7.08 12.72 26.30
C TRP A 240 8.43 13.00 25.61
N LYS A 241 8.40 13.49 24.37
CA LYS A 241 9.56 13.53 23.46
C LYS A 241 10.57 14.62 23.76
N LEU A 242 10.14 15.72 24.40
CA LEU A 242 10.92 16.96 24.55
C LEU A 242 11.15 17.35 26.02
N THR A 243 10.65 16.58 26.97
CA THR A 243 10.64 16.88 28.43
C THR A 243 11.99 16.83 29.13
N GLY A 244 13.09 16.57 28.40
CA GLY A 244 14.44 16.52 28.95
C GLY A 244 15.13 17.88 29.16
N ASP A 245 14.69 18.94 28.49
CA ASP A 245 15.24 20.30 28.65
C ASP A 245 14.17 21.24 29.23
N PRO A 246 14.34 21.76 30.47
CA PRO A 246 13.37 22.67 31.09
C PRO A 246 13.28 24.05 30.38
N ASN A 247 14.21 24.37 29.48
CA ASN A 247 14.17 25.59 28.66
C ASN A 247 13.54 25.36 27.27
N CYS A 248 13.12 24.12 26.95
CA CYS A 248 12.53 23.80 25.67
C CYS A 248 11.11 24.38 25.54
N ILE A 249 11.01 25.56 24.92
CA ILE A 249 9.72 26.20 24.57
C ILE A 249 8.97 25.50 23.41
N ARG A 250 9.59 24.50 22.76
CA ARG A 250 9.02 23.83 21.59
C ARG A 250 8.21 22.61 22.03
N ARG A 251 7.09 22.37 21.35
CA ARG A 251 6.20 21.23 21.60
C ARG A 251 6.14 20.32 20.39
N THR A 252 5.96 19.02 20.63
CA THR A 252 5.58 18.11 19.56
C THR A 252 4.11 18.37 19.19
N SER A 253 3.82 18.43 17.91
CA SER A 253 2.45 18.53 17.36
C SER A 253 2.12 17.39 16.39
N ALA A 254 3.14 16.68 15.92
CA ALA A 254 3.02 15.44 15.16
C ALA A 254 2.42 14.31 16.02
N GLU A 255 1.44 13.60 15.44
CA GLU A 255 0.64 12.60 16.13
C GLU A 255 1.36 11.26 16.36
N ASP A 256 1.18 10.74 17.57
CA ASP A 256 1.72 9.47 18.09
C ASP A 256 0.70 8.34 18.10
N TYR A 257 -0.59 8.67 18.02
CA TYR A 257 -1.66 7.69 17.95
C TYR A 257 -2.79 8.22 17.09
N VAL A 258 -3.28 7.40 16.17
CA VAL A 258 -4.30 7.79 15.19
C VAL A 258 -5.28 6.65 15.01
N VAL A 259 -6.56 6.96 15.10
CA VAL A 259 -7.64 6.08 14.65
C VAL A 259 -8.38 6.79 13.53
N ILE A 260 -8.45 6.13 12.38
CA ILE A 260 -9.20 6.55 11.20
C ILE A 260 -10.34 5.56 11.03
N THR A 261 -11.56 6.08 10.92
CA THR A 261 -12.75 5.34 10.49
C THR A 261 -13.24 5.97 9.20
N ALA A 262 -13.54 5.17 8.18
CA ALA A 262 -13.87 5.66 6.86
C ALA A 262 -14.93 4.77 6.18
N GLU A 263 -15.69 5.38 5.28
CA GLU A 263 -16.59 4.66 4.38
C GLU A 263 -15.87 4.42 3.05
N LEU A 264 -16.11 3.24 2.47
CA LEU A 264 -15.65 2.87 1.14
C LEU A 264 -16.77 3.13 0.12
N GLU A 265 -16.38 3.35 -1.14
CA GLU A 265 -17.31 3.39 -2.27
C GLU A 265 -18.23 2.16 -2.25
N PRO A 266 -19.55 2.34 -2.47
CA PRO A 266 -20.47 1.22 -2.52
C PRO A 266 -20.12 0.31 -3.69
N ASN A 267 -20.02 -0.99 -3.42
CA ASN A 267 -19.86 -1.99 -4.46
C ASN A 267 -21.19 -2.14 -5.22
N ASP A 268 -21.16 -2.27 -6.55
CA ASP A 268 -22.37 -2.47 -7.38
C ASP A 268 -23.24 -3.65 -6.91
N CYS A 269 -22.62 -4.64 -6.27
CA CYS A 269 -23.32 -5.78 -5.67
C CYS A 269 -24.18 -5.42 -4.44
N ASP A 270 -23.83 -4.37 -3.70
CA ASP A 270 -24.40 -4.07 -2.38
C ASP A 270 -25.72 -3.30 -2.43
N VAL A 271 -25.93 -2.55 -3.52
CA VAL A 271 -27.17 -1.82 -3.82
C VAL A 271 -28.40 -2.76 -3.77
N TYR A 272 -28.21 -4.03 -4.11
CA TYR A 272 -29.28 -5.04 -4.19
C TYR A 272 -29.61 -5.75 -2.88
N PHE A 273 -28.72 -5.72 -1.87
CA PHE A 273 -28.87 -6.54 -0.65
C PHE A 273 -29.15 -5.74 0.63
N GLY A 274 -29.23 -4.41 0.56
CA GLY A 274 -29.50 -3.57 1.74
C GLY A 274 -28.42 -3.65 2.82
N THR A 275 -27.25 -4.21 2.49
CA THR A 275 -26.07 -4.24 3.34
C THR A 275 -25.49 -2.84 3.44
N GLY A 276 -25.26 -2.36 4.68
CA GLY A 276 -24.69 -1.04 4.92
C GLY A 276 -23.32 -0.84 4.26
N ALA A 277 -22.91 0.43 4.14
CA ALA A 277 -21.67 0.82 3.48
C ALA A 277 -20.46 0.02 4.00
N SER A 278 -19.60 -0.42 3.09
CA SER A 278 -18.35 -1.08 3.44
C SER A 278 -17.41 -0.08 4.11
N VAL A 279 -16.65 -0.52 5.12
CA VAL A 279 -15.87 0.40 5.99
C VAL A 279 -14.39 0.09 6.00
N ALA A 280 -13.56 1.12 6.16
CA ALA A 280 -12.14 0.99 6.44
C ALA A 280 -11.79 1.56 7.82
N VAL A 281 -10.97 0.84 8.58
CA VAL A 281 -10.48 1.26 9.89
C VAL A 281 -8.96 1.15 9.93
N PHE A 282 -8.29 2.24 10.27
CA PHE A 282 -6.84 2.28 10.42
C PHE A 282 -6.49 2.69 11.85
N CYS A 283 -5.62 1.94 12.51
CA CYS A 283 -5.09 2.26 13.83
C CYS A 283 -3.56 2.35 13.72
N LEU A 284 -3.01 3.55 13.86
CA LEU A 284 -1.57 3.79 13.84
C LEU A 284 -1.10 4.17 15.25
N SER A 285 -0.01 3.57 15.72
CA SER A 285 0.59 3.89 17.02
C SER A 285 2.12 3.97 16.94
N SER A 286 2.68 5.02 17.52
CA SER A 286 4.11 5.17 17.81
C SER A 286 4.36 4.72 19.24
N GLU A 287 5.18 3.71 19.42
CA GLU A 287 5.64 3.28 20.75
C GLU A 287 6.83 4.13 21.23
N LEU A 288 6.98 4.14 22.55
CA LEU A 288 8.11 4.74 23.25
C LEU A 288 9.35 3.89 22.96
N PRO A 289 10.47 4.46 22.47
CA PRO A 289 11.74 3.74 22.47
C PRO A 289 12.11 3.43 23.94
N PRO A 290 12.70 2.26 24.22
CA PRO A 290 13.05 1.88 25.58
C PRO A 290 14.07 2.87 26.17
N LEU A 291 13.77 3.41 27.36
CA LEU A 291 14.51 4.48 28.04
C LEU A 291 16.00 4.18 28.36
N HIS A 292 16.48 2.96 28.11
CA HIS A 292 17.78 2.46 28.55
C HIS A 292 18.57 1.66 27.49
N SER A 293 18.17 1.64 26.21
CA SER A 293 19.00 1.05 25.15
C SER A 293 20.15 2.00 24.79
N GLY A 294 21.34 1.73 25.33
CA GLY A 294 22.59 2.41 24.94
C GLY A 294 23.07 2.08 23.53
N ASP A 295 22.56 0.98 22.96
CA ASP A 295 22.69 0.66 21.54
C ASP A 295 21.54 1.30 20.75
N ALA A 296 21.88 1.89 19.61
CA ALA A 296 20.93 2.40 18.65
C ALA A 296 20.30 1.24 17.87
N SER A 297 19.22 0.65 18.41
CA SER A 297 18.32 -0.20 17.62
C SER A 297 17.86 0.57 16.38
N ASP A 298 17.84 -0.10 15.23
CA ASP A 298 17.35 0.52 14.00
C ASP A 298 15.87 0.89 14.22
N PRO A 299 15.41 2.14 14.01
CA PRO A 299 14.00 2.50 14.18
C PRO A 299 13.07 1.72 13.22
N LEU A 300 13.62 0.98 12.26
CA LEU A 300 12.92 -0.05 11.51
C LEU A 300 12.78 -1.41 12.22
N GLU A 301 13.23 -1.66 13.43
CA GLU A 301 13.09 -3.00 14.07
C GLU A 301 11.64 -3.31 14.52
N ASP A 302 10.85 -2.28 14.85
CA ASP A 302 9.53 -2.44 15.50
C ASP A 302 8.30 -2.20 14.59
N PHE A 303 8.45 -2.08 13.26
CA PHE A 303 7.28 -1.99 12.37
C PHE A 303 6.50 -3.31 12.37
N ARG A 304 5.29 -3.28 12.93
CA ARG A 304 4.32 -4.38 12.99
C ARG A 304 3.05 -3.94 12.30
N LEU A 305 2.71 -4.61 11.20
CA LEU A 305 1.53 -4.32 10.39
C LEU A 305 0.62 -5.55 10.34
N ASN A 306 -0.54 -5.44 10.98
CA ASN A 306 -1.63 -6.40 10.89
C ASN A 306 -2.67 -5.87 9.90
N ILE A 307 -3.10 -6.71 8.95
CA ILE A 307 -4.15 -6.38 7.99
C ILE A 307 -5.22 -7.46 8.06
N GLU A 308 -6.46 -7.05 8.24
CA GLU A 308 -7.64 -7.90 8.15
C GLU A 308 -8.58 -7.37 7.07
N LEU A 309 -9.05 -8.27 6.21
CA LEU A 309 -9.96 -7.98 5.11
C LEU A 309 -11.13 -8.95 5.18
N VAL A 310 -12.32 -8.43 5.44
CA VAL A 310 -13.56 -9.19 5.55
C VAL A 310 -14.39 -8.97 4.30
N GLY A 311 -14.94 -10.03 3.73
CA GLY A 311 -15.89 -9.98 2.62
C GLY A 311 -17.08 -10.91 2.84
N SER A 312 -17.99 -10.94 1.88
CA SER A 312 -19.22 -11.75 1.93
C SER A 312 -19.01 -13.27 1.94
N SER A 313 -17.85 -13.77 1.51
CA SER A 313 -17.54 -15.21 1.39
C SER A 313 -16.42 -15.69 2.32
N GLY A 314 -15.50 -14.81 2.69
CA GLY A 314 -14.37 -15.16 3.56
C GLY A 314 -13.70 -13.95 4.21
N ARG A 315 -12.80 -14.24 5.13
CA ARG A 315 -11.97 -13.29 5.88
C ARG A 315 -10.51 -13.65 5.66
N PHE A 316 -9.70 -12.69 5.25
CA PHE A 316 -8.26 -12.80 5.18
C PHE A 316 -7.60 -12.03 6.34
N VAL A 317 -6.55 -12.60 6.92
CA VAL A 317 -5.71 -11.93 7.93
C VAL A 317 -4.23 -12.11 7.58
N ILE A 318 -3.53 -11.00 7.43
CA ILE A 318 -2.07 -10.92 7.34
C ILE A 318 -1.59 -10.47 8.74
N PRO A 319 -1.03 -11.36 9.57
CA PRO A 319 -0.61 -11.01 10.92
C PRO A 319 0.71 -10.23 10.90
N GLU A 320 1.03 -9.60 12.03
CA GLU A 320 2.17 -8.66 12.22
C GLU A 320 3.53 -9.22 11.77
N GLN A 321 3.73 -10.54 11.81
CA GLN A 321 4.96 -11.20 11.36
C GLN A 321 5.18 -11.11 9.84
N GLY A 322 4.17 -10.74 9.04
CA GLY A 322 4.29 -10.48 7.60
C GLY A 322 4.67 -11.69 6.74
N ASN A 323 4.64 -12.91 7.29
CA ASN A 323 5.06 -14.15 6.62
C ASN A 323 3.92 -15.17 6.46
N GLN A 324 2.68 -14.79 6.77
CA GLN A 324 1.51 -15.64 6.68
C GLN A 324 0.33 -14.90 6.05
N ILE A 325 -0.57 -15.67 5.43
CA ILE A 325 -1.94 -15.26 5.12
C ILE A 325 -2.84 -16.32 5.73
N LYS A 326 -3.81 -15.91 6.56
CA LYS A 326 -4.84 -16.79 7.10
C LYS A 326 -6.14 -16.54 6.35
N TRP A 327 -6.88 -17.58 6.02
CA TRP A 327 -8.21 -17.49 5.44
C TRP A 327 -9.22 -18.29 6.26
N THR A 328 -10.36 -17.69 6.53
CA THR A 328 -11.51 -18.32 7.20
C THR A 328 -12.77 -18.06 6.36
N PRO A 329 -13.54 -19.07 5.94
CA PRO A 329 -14.78 -18.86 5.19
C PRO A 329 -15.90 -18.35 6.11
N VAL A 330 -16.76 -17.46 5.58
CA VAL A 330 -17.90 -16.89 6.34
C VAL A 330 -19.00 -17.91 6.59
N LYS A 331 -19.20 -18.84 5.65
CA LYS A 331 -20.04 -20.03 5.84
C LYS A 331 -19.11 -21.25 5.90
N PRO A 332 -19.26 -22.16 6.88
CA PRO A 332 -18.43 -23.36 6.91
C PRO A 332 -18.60 -24.10 5.57
N LEU A 333 -17.48 -24.46 4.94
CA LEU A 333 -17.51 -25.36 3.79
C LEU A 333 -18.18 -26.66 4.26
N HIS A 334 -19.39 -26.95 3.76
CA HIS A 334 -20.02 -28.22 4.06
C HIS A 334 -19.06 -29.33 3.65
N SER A 335 -18.73 -30.18 4.61
CA SER A 335 -17.64 -31.13 4.49
C SER A 335 -17.81 -31.97 3.24
N ARG A 336 -16.70 -32.16 2.50
CA ARG A 336 -16.58 -33.18 1.46
C ARG A 336 -16.46 -34.57 2.13
N ALA A 337 -17.43 -34.89 2.97
CA ALA A 337 -17.57 -36.16 3.66
C ALA A 337 -18.34 -37.11 2.75
N GLY A 338 -17.64 -38.08 2.17
CA GLY A 338 -18.23 -39.15 1.37
C GLY A 338 -17.49 -39.42 0.07
N THR A 339 -16.60 -40.42 0.08
CA THR A 339 -16.55 -41.54 -0.89
C THR A 339 -15.41 -42.52 -0.58
N THR A 340 -15.52 -43.25 0.54
CA THR A 340 -14.81 -44.49 0.94
C THR A 340 -15.25 -44.77 2.38
N GLU A 341 -15.82 -45.90 2.82
CA GLU A 341 -15.98 -47.25 2.24
C GLU A 341 -17.28 -47.96 2.71
N ALA A 342 -17.53 -49.13 2.12
CA ALA A 342 -18.17 -50.31 2.73
C ALA A 342 -19.65 -50.24 3.20
N SER A 343 -20.52 -50.62 2.26
CA SER A 343 -21.61 -51.59 2.46
C SER A 343 -21.60 -52.36 3.80
N LYS A 344 -22.70 -52.23 4.56
CA LYS A 344 -23.33 -53.38 5.22
C LYS A 344 -24.84 -53.19 5.37
N ILE A 345 -25.58 -54.02 4.66
CA ILE A 345 -27.02 -54.19 4.82
C ILE A 345 -27.28 -54.94 6.13
N THR A 346 -28.17 -54.42 6.97
CA THR A 346 -28.96 -55.24 7.90
C THR A 346 -30.26 -54.50 8.17
N ALA A 347 -31.37 -55.06 7.70
CA ALA A 347 -32.71 -54.58 8.00
C ALA A 347 -33.23 -55.26 9.28
N VAL A 348 -33.73 -54.47 10.24
CA VAL A 348 -34.59 -54.94 11.33
C VAL A 348 -35.68 -53.90 11.56
N VAL A 349 -36.94 -54.36 11.59
CA VAL A 349 -38.16 -53.63 11.95
C VAL A 349 -38.64 -54.23 13.28
N PRO A 350 -38.98 -53.41 14.30
CA PRO A 350 -40.38 -53.15 14.68
C PRO A 350 -40.67 -51.64 14.87
N GLU A 351 -41.79 -51.10 14.35
CA GLU A 351 -43.11 -50.92 15.02
C GLU A 351 -43.19 -49.85 16.14
N ASN A 352 -44.07 -48.85 15.89
CA ASN A 352 -44.91 -48.05 16.80
C ASN A 352 -44.32 -47.55 18.15
N ASN A 353 -44.25 -46.24 18.41
CA ASN A 353 -45.44 -45.43 18.73
C ASN A 353 -45.18 -43.91 18.71
N ASP A 354 -46.29 -43.16 18.74
CA ASP A 354 -46.46 -41.71 18.82
C ASP A 354 -45.43 -40.91 19.64
N LEU A 355 -45.03 -39.75 19.10
CA LEU A 355 -45.45 -38.46 19.70
C LEU A 355 -45.29 -37.28 18.73
N SER A 356 -46.39 -36.56 18.55
CA SER A 356 -46.51 -35.34 17.76
C SER A 356 -45.78 -34.14 18.38
N LEU A 357 -45.26 -33.23 17.54
CA LEU A 357 -45.66 -31.82 17.56
C LEU A 357 -45.14 -31.07 16.33
N SER A 358 -46.02 -30.87 15.35
CA SER A 358 -45.79 -29.97 14.22
C SER A 358 -46.24 -28.56 14.55
N ILE A 359 -45.40 -27.54 14.32
CA ILE A 359 -45.87 -26.17 14.11
C ILE A 359 -45.46 -25.74 12.71
N ARG A 360 -46.47 -25.72 11.83
CA ARG A 360 -46.41 -25.22 10.45
C ARG A 360 -47.36 -24.03 10.41
N SER A 361 -46.88 -22.83 10.09
CA SER A 361 -47.74 -21.64 9.98
C SER A 361 -47.44 -20.86 8.70
N SER A 362 -48.34 -21.03 7.72
CA SER A 362 -48.51 -20.24 6.49
C SER A 362 -49.88 -20.63 5.91
N PRO A 363 -50.45 -19.88 4.95
CA PRO A 363 -51.05 -18.55 5.11
C PRO A 363 -52.52 -18.54 4.57
N VAL A 364 -53.31 -17.45 4.73
CA VAL A 364 -54.50 -17.21 3.86
C VAL A 364 -54.78 -15.70 3.64
N ASN A 365 -55.03 -15.38 2.37
CA ASN A 365 -55.70 -14.25 1.67
C ASN A 365 -56.78 -13.45 2.48
N GLY A 366 -57.23 -12.22 2.12
CA GLY A 366 -57.06 -11.32 0.94
C GLY A 366 -58.06 -10.13 1.10
N LEU A 367 -58.72 -9.47 0.12
CA LEU A 367 -58.67 -9.38 -1.36
C LEU A 367 -59.70 -8.28 -1.81
N HIS A 368 -59.36 -7.19 -2.53
CA HIS A 368 -60.18 -6.54 -3.61
C HIS A 368 -59.63 -5.24 -4.25
N ASN A 369 -60.18 -4.94 -5.45
CA ASN A 369 -59.68 -4.08 -6.53
C ASN A 369 -59.89 -2.55 -6.36
N GLY A 370 -59.16 -1.77 -7.18
CA GLY A 370 -59.51 -0.40 -7.59
C GLY A 370 -58.61 0.08 -8.74
N ASP A 371 -59.22 0.48 -9.87
CA ASP A 371 -58.51 0.87 -11.10
C ASP A 371 -58.00 2.32 -11.14
N SER A 372 -57.08 2.56 -12.10
CA SER A 372 -56.96 3.77 -12.94
C SER A 372 -55.91 4.88 -12.65
N HIS A 373 -55.48 5.46 -13.77
CA HIS A 373 -54.75 6.72 -13.99
C HIS A 373 -53.21 6.82 -13.80
N VAL A 374 -52.54 6.69 -14.95
CA VAL A 374 -51.28 7.36 -15.33
C VAL A 374 -51.49 8.88 -15.43
N PRO A 375 -50.48 9.68 -15.10
CA PRO A 375 -50.01 10.68 -16.07
C PRO A 375 -48.51 10.56 -16.36
N ASN A 376 -48.15 10.83 -17.62
CA ASN A 376 -46.77 11.12 -18.02
C ASN A 376 -46.31 12.41 -17.35
N ASP A 377 -45.00 12.53 -17.10
CA ASP A 377 -44.35 13.82 -17.32
C ASP A 377 -42.96 13.62 -17.96
N HIS A 378 -42.64 14.51 -18.89
CA HIS A 378 -41.43 14.41 -19.72
C HIS A 378 -40.26 15.20 -19.11
N CYS A 379 -39.10 14.53 -19.04
CA CYS A 379 -37.75 15.02 -19.36
C CYS A 379 -37.42 16.54 -19.30
N PRO A 380 -36.20 16.88 -18.84
CA PRO A 380 -35.17 16.96 -19.88
C PRO A 380 -33.83 16.29 -19.56
N VAL A 381 -33.33 15.62 -20.59
CA VAL A 381 -31.96 15.14 -20.79
C VAL A 381 -30.91 16.23 -20.54
N ALA A 382 -29.99 15.99 -19.60
CA ALA A 382 -28.68 16.63 -19.59
C ALA A 382 -27.66 15.68 -20.26
N LYS A 383 -27.00 16.14 -21.33
CA LYS A 383 -26.03 15.34 -22.09
C LYS A 383 -24.70 15.26 -21.35
N GLY A 384 -24.20 14.05 -21.12
CA GLY A 384 -22.91 13.82 -20.45
C GLY A 384 -22.32 12.42 -20.67
N ALA A 385 -22.67 11.74 -21.77
CA ALA A 385 -22.13 10.41 -22.06
C ALA A 385 -20.66 10.51 -22.52
N LEU A 386 -19.71 10.30 -21.60
CA LEU A 386 -18.35 9.90 -21.96
C LEU A 386 -18.33 8.40 -22.29
N PRO A 387 -17.57 7.96 -23.31
CA PRO A 387 -17.66 6.59 -23.82
C PRO A 387 -16.92 5.58 -22.95
N SER A 388 -17.60 4.48 -22.61
CA SER A 388 -17.07 3.33 -21.86
C SER A 388 -16.10 2.45 -22.69
N LYS A 389 -15.15 3.06 -23.39
CA LYS A 389 -14.18 2.40 -24.28
C LYS A 389 -12.74 2.85 -24.03
N LEU A 390 -12.21 2.52 -22.85
CA LEU A 390 -10.77 2.60 -22.56
C LEU A 390 -10.31 1.63 -21.45
N LEU A 391 -11.04 0.51 -21.30
CA LEU A 391 -10.81 -0.52 -20.26
C LEU A 391 -10.35 -1.88 -20.82
N ASP A 392 -10.03 -1.94 -22.12
CA ASP A 392 -9.33 -3.06 -22.75
C ASP A 392 -7.86 -2.69 -22.98
N SER A 393 -7.06 -2.83 -21.93
CA SER A 393 -5.61 -3.02 -22.05
C SER A 393 -5.23 -4.24 -21.23
N ASP A 394 -4.83 -5.33 -21.88
CA ASP A 394 -4.51 -6.61 -21.23
C ASP A 394 -3.47 -6.43 -20.11
N LEU A 395 -3.95 -6.44 -18.86
CA LEU A 395 -3.14 -6.42 -17.66
C LEU A 395 -2.50 -7.80 -17.42
N GLY A 396 -1.56 -8.17 -18.29
CA GLY A 396 -0.76 -9.38 -18.17
C GLY A 396 0.23 -9.30 -17.01
N TRP A 397 -0.17 -9.77 -15.82
CA TRP A 397 0.69 -9.90 -14.64
C TRP A 397 1.75 -11.01 -14.81
N GLN A 398 2.69 -10.86 -15.76
CA GLN A 398 3.79 -11.80 -15.94
C GLN A 398 4.92 -11.58 -14.93
N THR A 399 4.89 -12.33 -13.82
CA THR A 399 5.94 -12.34 -12.81
C THR A 399 7.00 -13.41 -13.09
N ASN A 400 8.05 -13.07 -13.86
CA ASN A 400 9.21 -13.94 -14.07
C ASN A 400 10.29 -13.77 -12.97
N HIS A 401 9.91 -13.89 -11.69
CA HIS A 401 10.85 -13.95 -10.55
C HIS A 401 10.36 -14.92 -9.49
N SER A 402 11.27 -15.42 -8.65
CA SER A 402 11.03 -16.44 -7.62
C SER A 402 9.80 -16.14 -6.75
N THR A 403 8.69 -16.81 -7.04
CA THR A 403 7.52 -16.85 -6.17
C THR A 403 7.93 -17.44 -4.81
N PRO A 404 7.63 -16.80 -3.67
CA PRO A 404 7.90 -17.40 -2.37
C PRO A 404 7.17 -18.75 -2.28
N SER A 405 7.83 -19.76 -1.74
CA SER A 405 7.20 -21.08 -1.60
C SER A 405 6.10 -20.98 -0.54
N VAL A 406 4.89 -21.36 -0.93
CA VAL A 406 3.71 -21.33 -0.07
C VAL A 406 3.44 -22.73 0.46
N THR A 407 3.43 -22.90 1.77
CA THR A 407 2.96 -24.12 2.43
C THR A 407 1.60 -23.84 3.07
N ILE A 408 0.58 -24.60 2.70
CA ILE A 408 -0.77 -24.47 3.27
C ILE A 408 -0.93 -25.49 4.40
N THR A 409 -1.38 -25.02 5.57
CA THR A 409 -1.75 -25.87 6.70
C THR A 409 -3.18 -25.59 7.13
N ALA A 410 -3.95 -26.64 7.38
CA ALA A 410 -5.25 -26.53 8.03
C ALA A 410 -5.04 -26.39 9.55
N VAL A 411 -5.75 -25.45 10.16
CA VAL A 411 -5.70 -25.13 11.59
C VAL A 411 -7.12 -25.32 12.16
N PRO A 412 -7.30 -25.62 13.46
CA PRO A 412 -8.64 -25.73 14.05
C PRO A 412 -9.55 -24.54 13.75
N CYS A 413 -10.87 -24.79 13.79
CA CYS A 413 -11.92 -23.80 13.50
C CYS A 413 -11.96 -23.32 12.03
N ASN A 414 -11.93 -24.25 11.08
CA ASN A 414 -12.10 -24.02 9.63
C ASN A 414 -11.18 -22.94 9.03
N THR A 415 -10.02 -22.71 9.63
CA THR A 415 -9.07 -21.69 9.19
C THR A 415 -7.89 -22.36 8.50
N GLU A 416 -7.57 -21.90 7.30
CA GLU A 416 -6.40 -22.34 6.55
C GLU A 416 -5.32 -21.26 6.62
N VAL A 417 -4.05 -21.67 6.70
CA VAL A 417 -2.91 -20.77 6.83
C VAL A 417 -1.90 -21.08 5.73
N ALA A 418 -1.66 -20.09 4.87
CA ALA A 418 -0.57 -20.08 3.92
C ALA A 418 0.64 -19.46 4.59
N THR A 419 1.68 -20.26 4.83
CA THR A 419 2.97 -19.79 5.34
C THR A 419 3.95 -19.58 4.20
N LEU A 420 4.59 -18.42 4.20
CA LEU A 420 5.53 -17.96 3.17
C LEU A 420 6.95 -18.27 3.60
N SER A 421 7.68 -19.05 2.82
CA SER A 421 9.14 -19.19 2.98
C SER A 421 9.87 -18.40 1.91
N THR A 422 10.75 -17.50 2.36
CA THR A 422 11.65 -16.68 1.53
C THR A 422 13.02 -17.32 1.34
N LYS A 423 13.14 -18.65 1.56
CA LYS A 423 14.38 -19.39 1.27
C LYS A 423 14.72 -19.32 -0.22
N ALA A 424 15.56 -18.34 -0.58
CA ALA A 424 16.34 -18.42 -1.80
C ALA A 424 17.18 -19.70 -1.76
N VAL A 425 17.20 -20.45 -2.86
CA VAL A 425 18.05 -21.64 -3.00
C VAL A 425 19.50 -21.15 -3.16
N SER A 426 20.19 -20.98 -2.04
CA SER A 426 21.63 -20.76 -2.00
C SER A 426 22.34 -22.11 -2.03
N MET A 427 22.64 -22.61 -3.23
CA MET A 427 23.74 -23.56 -3.39
C MET A 427 25.04 -22.77 -3.49
N GLU A 428 25.69 -22.57 -2.33
CA GLU A 428 27.15 -22.59 -2.09
C GLU A 428 27.42 -22.01 -0.68
N SER A 429 28.62 -22.25 -0.17
CA SER A 429 28.85 -22.50 1.26
C SER A 429 29.58 -21.39 2.03
N GLU A 430 29.21 -21.29 3.32
CA GLU A 430 29.89 -20.59 4.43
C GLU A 430 29.83 -19.05 4.51
N PRO A 431 29.97 -18.45 5.73
CA PRO A 431 29.69 -18.97 7.07
C PRO A 431 28.63 -18.15 7.84
N LYS A 432 28.29 -18.63 9.04
CA LYS A 432 27.25 -18.10 9.96
C LYS A 432 27.21 -16.56 10.09
N ILE A 433 26.10 -15.98 9.65
CA ILE A 433 25.47 -14.80 10.28
C ILE A 433 24.05 -15.25 10.64
N ASP A 434 23.59 -14.91 11.84
CA ASP A 434 22.40 -15.52 12.43
C ASP A 434 21.12 -15.31 11.60
N SER A 435 20.56 -16.42 11.14
CA SER A 435 19.23 -16.46 10.58
C SER A 435 18.20 -16.36 11.71
N ASN A 436 17.53 -15.21 11.86
CA ASN A 436 16.09 -15.09 12.18
C ASN A 436 15.66 -13.65 12.54
N THR A 437 15.29 -12.85 11.52
CA THR A 437 14.24 -11.77 11.51
C THR A 437 14.53 -10.72 10.43
N THR A 438 14.47 -11.10 9.15
CA THR A 438 14.55 -10.08 8.09
C THR A 438 13.27 -9.23 8.12
N HIS A 439 13.42 -7.99 8.54
CA HIS A 439 12.30 -7.11 8.89
C HIS A 439 11.32 -6.83 7.73
N PRO A 440 9.98 -6.81 7.94
CA PRO A 440 9.00 -6.68 6.86
C PRO A 440 9.16 -5.44 5.97
N LEU A 441 9.45 -4.25 6.52
CA LEU A 441 9.61 -3.03 5.72
C LEU A 441 10.93 -3.03 4.94
N ARG A 442 11.99 -3.62 5.51
CA ARG A 442 13.27 -3.86 4.82
C ARG A 442 13.10 -4.85 3.66
N LEU A 443 12.35 -5.94 3.87
CA LEU A 443 11.99 -6.89 2.82
C LEU A 443 11.15 -6.22 1.71
N ALA A 444 10.14 -5.44 2.08
CA ALA A 444 9.31 -4.70 1.13
C ALA A 444 10.17 -3.79 0.22
N TRP A 445 11.09 -3.01 0.79
CA TRP A 445 12.05 -2.20 0.03
C TRP A 445 12.99 -3.04 -0.83
N SER A 446 13.51 -4.16 -0.31
CA SER A 446 14.41 -5.05 -1.07
C SER A 446 13.70 -5.69 -2.27
N HIS A 447 12.46 -6.14 -2.10
CA HIS A 447 11.63 -6.66 -3.21
C HIS A 447 11.28 -5.56 -4.21
N TRP A 448 10.92 -4.36 -3.74
CA TRP A 448 10.64 -3.20 -4.57
C TRP A 448 11.85 -2.81 -5.45
N LEU A 449 13.05 -2.74 -4.86
CA LEU A 449 14.30 -2.45 -5.57
C LEU A 449 14.69 -3.56 -6.56
N ASN A 450 14.56 -4.82 -6.15
CA ASN A 450 14.84 -5.97 -7.02
C ASN A 450 13.94 -6.01 -8.26
N GLN A 451 12.71 -5.52 -8.12
CA GLN A 451 11.77 -5.42 -9.22
C GLN A 451 12.00 -4.15 -10.06
N LEU A 452 12.34 -3.01 -9.46
CA LEU A 452 12.78 -1.81 -10.20
C LEU A 452 13.95 -2.16 -11.15
N ALA A 453 14.91 -2.96 -10.66
CA ALA A 453 16.05 -3.42 -11.45
C ALA A 453 15.66 -4.35 -12.61
N SER A 454 14.68 -5.25 -12.43
CA SER A 454 14.29 -6.20 -13.48
C SER A 454 13.47 -5.57 -14.61
N TYR A 455 12.86 -4.41 -14.35
CA TYR A 455 12.15 -3.60 -15.33
C TYR A 455 13.06 -2.64 -16.12
N PHE A 456 14.38 -2.70 -15.95
CA PHE A 456 15.31 -1.86 -16.71
C PHE A 456 15.40 -2.27 -18.19
N GLN A 457 14.59 -1.63 -19.04
CA GLN A 457 14.60 -1.76 -20.49
C GLN A 457 14.94 -0.43 -21.19
N SER A 458 15.35 -0.52 -22.46
CA SER A 458 15.91 0.59 -23.25
C SER A 458 14.94 1.75 -23.53
N ASP A 459 13.63 1.53 -23.41
CA ASP A 459 12.59 2.56 -23.53
C ASP A 459 12.02 2.92 -22.15
N ARG A 460 12.66 3.91 -21.50
CA ARG A 460 12.30 4.40 -20.17
C ARG A 460 10.88 5.01 -20.09
N THR A 461 10.21 5.25 -21.24
CA THR A 461 8.95 6.02 -21.30
C THR A 461 7.68 5.17 -21.29
N LYS A 462 7.78 3.86 -21.58
CA LYS A 462 6.63 2.93 -21.67
C LYS A 462 6.53 1.92 -20.53
N LEU A 463 7.19 2.23 -19.41
CA LEU A 463 7.26 1.35 -18.25
C LEU A 463 5.92 1.34 -17.48
N ASN A 464 5.02 0.42 -17.86
CA ASN A 464 3.85 0.08 -17.05
C ASN A 464 4.35 -0.59 -15.76
N MET A 465 4.19 0.16 -14.68
CA MET A 465 4.88 -0.04 -13.40
C MET A 465 3.96 0.32 -12.23
N ASP A 466 2.65 0.25 -12.47
CA ASP A 466 1.57 0.56 -11.52
C ASP A 466 1.53 -0.43 -10.35
N THR A 467 2.51 -1.31 -10.27
CA THR A 467 2.75 -2.28 -9.22
C THR A 467 3.90 -1.84 -8.27
N LEU A 468 4.69 -0.83 -8.62
CA LEU A 468 5.74 -0.23 -7.77
C LEU A 468 5.44 1.21 -7.31
N TRP A 469 4.70 1.99 -8.09
CA TRP A 469 4.43 3.39 -7.76
C TRP A 469 2.96 3.77 -7.93
N ALA A 470 2.54 4.80 -7.22
CA ALA A 470 1.27 5.45 -7.49
C ALA A 470 1.29 6.06 -8.90
N THR A 471 0.23 5.83 -9.67
CA THR A 471 -0.07 6.66 -10.85
C THR A 471 -0.40 8.08 -10.36
N PRO A 472 -0.30 9.12 -11.20
CA PRO A 472 -0.69 10.47 -10.80
C PRO A 472 -2.13 10.54 -10.29
N GLU A 473 -3.08 9.89 -10.98
CA GLU A 473 -4.48 9.82 -10.57
C GLU A 473 -4.67 9.14 -9.20
N HIS A 474 -3.94 8.04 -8.96
CA HIS A 474 -3.98 7.35 -7.66
C HIS A 474 -3.36 8.19 -6.54
N TRP A 475 -2.27 8.91 -6.83
CA TRP A 475 -1.69 9.84 -5.87
C TRP A 475 -2.65 10.99 -5.55
N ALA A 476 -3.37 11.53 -6.56
CA ALA A 476 -4.38 12.57 -6.35
C ALA A 476 -5.45 12.12 -5.34
N TYR A 477 -5.95 10.89 -5.50
CA TYR A 477 -6.88 10.26 -4.56
C TYR A 477 -6.25 10.10 -3.16
N VAL A 478 -5.05 9.52 -3.06
CA VAL A 478 -4.34 9.36 -1.76
C VAL A 478 -4.15 10.71 -1.07
N GLN A 479 -3.80 11.75 -1.84
CA GLN A 479 -3.62 13.11 -1.35
C GLN A 479 -4.94 13.73 -0.85
N GLN A 480 -6.04 13.60 -1.59
CA GLN A 480 -7.37 14.05 -1.16
C GLN A 480 -7.76 13.41 0.17
N VAL A 481 -7.54 12.10 0.33
CA VAL A 481 -7.77 11.41 1.59
C VAL A 481 -6.88 11.99 2.71
N LEU A 482 -5.58 12.17 2.49
CA LEU A 482 -4.68 12.74 3.52
C LEU A 482 -5.10 14.16 3.96
N ILE A 483 -5.54 15.00 3.03
CA ILE A 483 -6.07 16.34 3.31
C ILE A 483 -7.38 16.25 4.10
N ALA A 484 -8.28 15.35 3.72
CA ALA A 484 -9.54 15.11 4.43
C ALA A 484 -9.30 14.59 5.86
N LEU A 485 -8.30 13.72 6.06
CA LEU A 485 -7.87 13.23 7.38
C LEU A 485 -7.33 14.36 8.26
N GLU A 486 -6.46 15.22 7.73
CA GLU A 486 -5.94 16.37 8.48
C GLU A 486 -7.07 17.35 8.85
N LYS A 487 -8.00 17.62 7.93
CA LYS A 487 -9.18 18.46 8.19
C LYS A 487 -10.10 17.82 9.23
N SER A 488 -10.35 16.51 9.12
CA SER A 488 -11.17 15.75 10.07
C SER A 488 -10.58 15.76 11.47
N ALA A 489 -9.27 15.53 11.62
CA ALA A 489 -8.58 15.57 12.91
C ALA A 489 -8.70 16.95 13.60
N ARG A 490 -8.66 18.03 12.81
CA ARG A 490 -8.85 19.41 13.30
C ARG A 490 -10.30 19.72 13.68
N LEU A 491 -11.28 19.26 12.88
CA LEU A 491 -12.72 19.54 13.08
C LEU A 491 -13.42 18.57 14.04
N ARG A 492 -12.84 17.38 14.28
CA ARG A 492 -13.44 16.25 15.01
C ARG A 492 -14.80 15.85 14.41
N SER A 493 -14.84 15.77 13.08
CA SER A 493 -16.03 15.41 12.31
C SER A 493 -15.68 14.47 11.17
N TRP A 494 -16.71 13.80 10.64
CA TRP A 494 -16.64 13.25 9.29
C TRP A 494 -16.34 14.36 8.27
N VAL A 495 -15.57 14.02 7.26
CA VAL A 495 -15.20 14.86 6.13
C VAL A 495 -15.33 14.02 4.87
N ASP A 496 -16.05 14.55 3.88
CA ASP A 496 -16.15 13.96 2.55
C ASP A 496 -14.83 14.16 1.80
N VAL A 497 -14.32 13.10 1.17
CA VAL A 497 -12.98 13.08 0.55
C VAL A 497 -12.93 13.88 -0.74
N ALA A 498 -14.02 13.91 -1.52
CA ALA A 498 -14.06 14.53 -2.84
C ALA A 498 -14.20 16.06 -2.78
N THR A 499 -15.09 16.54 -1.90
CA THR A 499 -15.37 17.96 -1.66
C THR A 499 -14.46 18.55 -0.58
N GLY A 500 -13.95 17.71 0.33
CA GLY A 500 -13.32 18.15 1.56
C GLY A 500 -14.29 18.79 2.55
N GLU A 501 -15.60 18.77 2.33
CA GLU A 501 -16.59 19.39 3.22
C GLU A 501 -16.91 18.50 4.43
N ARG A 502 -17.52 19.09 5.46
CA ARG A 502 -17.96 18.35 6.65
C ARG A 502 -19.29 17.67 6.33
N VAL A 503 -19.38 16.38 6.68
CA VAL A 503 -20.63 15.60 6.70
C VAL A 503 -21.38 15.82 8.01
#